data_AF-A0A661VNT2-F1
#
_entry.id   AF-A0A661VNT2-F1
#
_cell.length_a   1.000
_cell.length_b   1.000
_cell.length_c   1.000
_cell.angle_alpha   90.00
_cell.angle_beta   90.00
_cell.angle_gamma   90.00
#
_symmetry.space_group_name_H-M   'P 1'
#
loop_
_entity.id
_entity.type
_entity.pdbx_description
1 polymer ?
#
loop_
_entity_poly.entity_id
_entity_poly.type
_entity_poly.pdbx_seq_one_letter_code
_entity_poly.pdbx_strand_id
1 'polypeptide(L)'
;LILPAQPFVMLCGGVTLLAALLFSPLGQIVGWSAWVFLTYTIEVVRWTAEIPFASVPIGRIALPLVWGYYLLLAGAMAWFSRPRMERQRWLCTLRGLASWQRLGGLVILVLAGAYFLTLPDGKLHLFFLDVGQGDAVFVQLPDGRQLLIDGGPDSTRLLSQLGQRMPFWDRQLDLVILTSPDDERLAGLVPVLERYQVELVATGPEEGHGSSYDRWRELLSARPQEAVGTLWAGSVWDLGDGVTLHTLWPEPAGVPGPLVLQLRYGDVKLLLAGDATTVVEENLVAVEGEELRSNVLQVARHGATTSSTPAFLQAVAPEIAVISVGKDNRYGDPAPAVLARLLDEVIYRTDRHGTVEVISDGAKVWVRTEQ
;
A
#
# COMPACT_ATOMS: atom_id res chain seq x y z
N LEU A 1 19.99 -2.93 27.77
CA LEU A 1 19.49 -2.09 28.89
C LEU A 1 18.41 -2.78 29.72
N ILE A 2 17.54 -3.61 29.12
CA ILE A 2 16.47 -4.30 29.84
C ILE A 2 16.90 -5.61 30.55
N LEU A 3 18.05 -6.19 30.17
CA LEU A 3 18.55 -7.47 30.69
C LEU A 3 18.58 -7.58 32.23
N PRO A 4 19.00 -6.55 32.98
CA PRO A 4 18.98 -6.61 34.45
C PRO A 4 17.59 -6.75 35.08
N ALA A 5 16.52 -6.33 34.37
CA ALA A 5 15.15 -6.42 34.86
C ALA A 5 14.47 -7.77 34.55
N GLN A 6 14.98 -8.51 33.55
CA GLN A 6 14.36 -9.77 33.09
C GLN A 6 14.28 -10.86 34.19
N PRO A 7 15.32 -11.09 35.01
CA PRO A 7 15.23 -12.08 36.09
C PRO A 7 14.12 -11.75 37.10
N PHE A 8 13.89 -10.46 37.38
CA PHE A 8 12.84 -10.01 38.32
C PHE A 8 11.45 -10.12 37.70
N VAL A 9 11.29 -9.79 36.41
CA VAL A 9 10.03 -10.03 35.68
C VAL A 9 9.67 -11.52 35.70
N MET A 10 10.63 -12.40 35.43
CA MET A 10 10.43 -13.85 35.45
C MET A 10 10.11 -14.37 36.85
N LEU A 11 10.83 -13.90 37.88
CA LEU A 11 10.61 -14.28 39.27
C LEU A 11 9.23 -13.82 39.76
N CYS A 12 8.90 -12.54 39.60
CA CYS A 12 7.60 -12.00 40.00
C CYS A 12 6.44 -12.66 39.23
N GLY A 13 6.61 -12.93 37.93
CA GLY A 13 5.63 -13.66 37.13
C GLY A 13 5.43 -15.11 37.61
N GLY A 14 6.51 -15.81 37.92
CA GLY A 14 6.46 -17.17 38.47
C GLY A 14 5.79 -17.23 39.84
N VAL A 15 6.13 -16.32 40.75
CA VAL A 15 5.48 -16.24 42.08
C VAL A 15 4.02 -15.83 41.96
N THR A 16 3.68 -14.93 41.04
CA THR A 16 2.29 -14.54 40.73
C THR A 16 1.47 -15.73 40.27
N LEU A 17 2.02 -16.55 39.35
CA LEU A 17 1.36 -17.76 38.86
C LEU A 17 1.13 -18.77 39.99
N LEU A 18 2.15 -19.04 40.81
CA LEU A 18 2.04 -19.95 41.95
C LEU A 18 1.03 -19.45 43.00
N ALA A 19 1.01 -18.16 43.29
CA ALA A 19 0.05 -17.55 44.21
C ALA A 19 -1.38 -17.58 43.65
N ALA A 20 -1.56 -17.34 42.35
CA ALA A 20 -2.85 -17.41 41.68
C ALA A 20 -3.44 -18.83 41.67
N LEU A 21 -2.59 -19.85 41.52
CA LEU A 21 -2.99 -21.25 41.60
C LEU A 21 -3.52 -21.65 42.98
N LEU A 22 -3.01 -21.02 44.04
CA LEU A 22 -3.47 -21.25 45.42
C LEU A 22 -4.69 -20.40 45.77
N PHE A 23 -4.67 -19.12 45.42
CA PHE A 23 -5.76 -18.17 45.67
C PHE A 23 -5.67 -16.98 44.71
N SER A 24 -6.59 -16.92 43.74
CA SER A 24 -6.56 -15.92 42.66
C SER A 24 -6.39 -14.46 43.11
N PRO A 25 -7.04 -13.96 44.19
CA PRO A 25 -6.83 -12.59 44.65
C PRO A 25 -5.41 -12.32 45.14
N LEU A 26 -4.73 -13.32 45.71
CA LEU A 26 -3.34 -13.20 46.14
C LEU A 26 -2.41 -13.06 44.93
N GLY A 27 -2.65 -13.86 43.89
CA GLY A 27 -1.94 -13.73 42.61
C GLY A 27 -2.08 -12.32 42.03
N GLN A 28 -3.29 -11.74 42.06
CA GLN A 28 -3.49 -10.37 41.61
C GLN A 28 -2.63 -9.37 42.40
N ILE A 29 -2.61 -9.44 43.73
CA ILE A 29 -1.80 -8.52 44.57
C ILE A 29 -0.31 -8.68 44.27
N VAL A 30 0.18 -9.92 44.16
CA VAL A 30 1.61 -10.20 43.87
C VAL A 30 1.98 -9.75 42.46
N GLY A 31 1.06 -9.84 41.50
CA GLY A 31 1.25 -9.39 40.12
C GLY A 31 1.60 -7.91 39.97
N TRP A 32 1.20 -7.06 40.93
CA TRP A 32 1.57 -5.64 40.92
C TRP A 32 3.07 -5.43 41.10
N SER A 33 3.79 -6.38 41.72
CA SER A 33 5.24 -6.31 41.81
C SER A 33 5.93 -6.46 40.45
N ALA A 34 5.36 -7.27 39.55
CA ALA A 34 5.87 -7.44 38.19
C ALA A 34 5.71 -6.16 37.36
N TRP A 35 4.66 -5.37 37.63
CA TRP A 35 4.37 -4.13 36.92
C TRP A 35 5.53 -3.12 37.00
N VAL A 36 6.25 -3.06 38.13
CA VAL A 36 7.39 -2.14 38.29
C VAL A 36 8.52 -2.47 37.30
N PHE A 37 8.90 -3.73 37.20
CA PHE A 37 9.97 -4.18 36.29
C PHE A 37 9.52 -4.20 34.83
N LEU A 38 8.24 -4.45 34.58
CA LEU A 38 7.65 -4.36 33.25
C LEU A 38 7.63 -2.91 32.77
N THR A 39 7.21 -1.98 33.62
CA THR A 39 7.21 -0.53 33.31
C THR A 39 8.62 -0.04 33.03
N TYR A 40 9.61 -0.43 33.84
CA TYR A 40 11.01 -0.15 33.55
C TYR A 40 11.44 -0.67 32.17
N THR A 41 11.08 -1.91 31.84
CA THR A 41 11.39 -2.51 30.53
C THR A 41 10.74 -1.73 29.39
N ILE A 42 9.47 -1.35 29.53
CA ILE A 42 8.71 -0.60 28.53
C ILE A 42 9.31 0.79 28.32
N GLU A 43 9.61 1.53 29.38
CA GLU A 43 10.17 2.88 29.29
C GLU A 43 11.57 2.87 28.68
N VAL A 44 12.40 1.89 29.02
CA VAL A 44 13.70 1.70 28.36
C VAL A 44 13.52 1.39 26.87
N VAL A 45 12.57 0.53 26.51
CA VAL A 45 12.30 0.20 25.09
C VAL A 45 11.80 1.44 24.35
N ARG A 46 10.84 2.19 24.90
CA ARG A 46 10.33 3.45 24.32
C ARG A 46 11.44 4.46 24.11
N TRP A 47 12.23 4.70 25.14
CA TRP A 47 13.37 5.62 25.07
C TRP A 47 14.39 5.19 24.00
N THR A 48 14.69 3.89 23.91
CA THR A 48 15.59 3.39 22.86
C THR A 48 14.96 3.43 21.47
N ALA A 49 13.63 3.30 21.35
CA ALA A 49 12.91 3.34 20.08
C ALA A 49 12.79 4.76 19.50
N GLU A 50 12.89 5.78 20.34
CA GLU A 50 12.97 7.19 19.92
C GLU A 50 14.32 7.54 19.25
N ILE A 51 15.34 6.71 19.42
CA ILE A 51 16.64 6.91 18.76
C ILE A 51 16.47 6.64 17.25
N PRO A 52 16.86 7.57 16.38
CA PRO A 52 16.79 7.35 14.93
C PRO A 52 17.58 6.09 14.55
N PHE A 53 16.99 5.24 13.69
CA PHE A 53 17.51 3.92 13.31
C PHE A 53 17.54 2.84 14.40
N ALA A 54 16.81 3.00 15.51
CA ALA A 54 16.72 1.99 16.57
C ALA A 54 16.17 0.64 16.11
N SER A 55 15.34 0.64 15.05
CA SER A 55 14.96 -0.56 14.33
C SER A 55 15.03 -0.28 12.84
N VAL A 56 15.64 -1.21 12.09
CA VAL A 56 15.60 -1.23 10.64
C VAL A 56 14.88 -2.51 10.27
N PRO A 57 13.60 -2.43 9.83
CA PRO A 57 12.89 -3.60 9.38
C PRO A 57 13.53 -4.09 8.07
N ILE A 58 14.30 -5.15 8.16
CA ILE A 58 14.84 -5.84 6.99
C ILE A 58 13.69 -6.72 6.50
N GLY A 59 13.11 -6.39 5.33
CA GLY A 59 12.05 -7.17 4.70
C GLY A 59 12.50 -8.59 4.31
N ARG A 60 11.75 -9.25 3.42
CA ARG A 60 12.17 -10.57 2.90
C ARG A 60 13.51 -10.44 2.19
N ILE A 61 14.56 -10.98 2.80
CA ILE A 61 15.91 -10.99 2.23
C ILE A 61 15.87 -11.91 1.01
N ALA A 62 16.01 -11.34 -0.18
CA ALA A 62 16.03 -12.10 -1.43
C ALA A 62 17.15 -13.16 -1.35
N LEU A 63 16.83 -14.41 -1.72
CA LEU A 63 17.78 -15.52 -1.75
C LEU A 63 19.11 -15.18 -2.45
N PRO A 64 19.14 -14.44 -3.58
CA PRO A 64 20.39 -13.99 -4.19
C PRO A 64 21.27 -13.13 -3.28
N LEU A 65 20.66 -12.33 -2.39
CA LEU A 65 21.39 -11.49 -1.43
C LEU A 65 22.03 -12.35 -0.33
N VAL A 66 21.34 -13.42 0.10
CA VAL A 66 21.89 -14.41 1.04
C VAL A 66 23.05 -15.16 0.41
N TRP A 67 22.90 -15.64 -0.83
CA TRP A 67 23.98 -16.27 -1.58
C TRP A 67 25.15 -15.32 -1.82
N GLY A 68 24.87 -14.07 -2.16
CA GLY A 68 25.86 -13.01 -2.30
C GLY A 68 26.65 -12.78 -1.01
N TYR A 69 25.97 -12.70 0.14
CA TYR A 69 26.59 -12.59 1.45
C TYR A 69 27.52 -13.77 1.75
N TYR A 70 27.06 -15.00 1.55
CA TYR A 70 27.88 -16.19 1.82
C TYR A 70 29.03 -16.36 0.84
N LEU A 71 28.86 -15.99 -0.44
CA LEU A 71 29.96 -15.96 -1.41
C LEU A 71 31.01 -14.89 -1.06
N LEU A 72 30.57 -13.73 -0.58
CA LEU A 72 31.46 -12.66 -0.12
C LEU A 72 32.20 -13.10 1.15
N LEU A 73 31.52 -13.77 2.08
CA LEU A 73 32.11 -14.33 3.29
C LEU A 73 33.09 -15.46 2.96
N ALA A 74 32.76 -16.35 2.04
CA ALA A 74 33.63 -17.41 1.55
C ALA A 74 34.84 -16.84 0.80
N GLY A 75 34.65 -15.79 -0.02
CA GLY A 75 35.72 -15.06 -0.68
C GLY A 75 36.65 -14.36 0.31
N ALA A 76 36.08 -13.72 1.35
CA ALA A 76 36.84 -13.12 2.44
C ALA A 76 37.58 -14.17 3.28
N MET A 77 36.98 -15.33 3.52
CA MET A 77 37.61 -16.43 4.26
C MET A 77 38.74 -17.06 3.44
N ALA A 78 38.50 -17.32 2.14
CA ALA A 78 39.50 -17.78 1.18
C ALA A 78 40.69 -16.80 1.08
N TRP A 79 40.39 -15.49 1.08
CA TRP A 79 41.37 -14.42 1.17
C TRP A 79 42.15 -14.45 2.48
N PHE A 80 41.46 -14.65 3.60
CA PHE A 80 42.05 -14.79 4.93
C PHE A 80 42.84 -16.08 5.14
N SER A 81 42.74 -17.04 4.23
CA SER A 81 43.59 -18.25 4.19
C SER A 81 44.79 -18.13 3.24
N ARG A 82 44.90 -17.09 2.40
CA ARG A 82 46.08 -16.89 1.53
C ARG A 82 47.30 -16.36 2.29
N PRO A 83 48.55 -16.66 1.88
CA PRO A 83 49.76 -16.19 2.54
C PRO A 83 49.81 -14.66 2.67
N ARG A 84 50.31 -14.13 3.81
CA ARG A 84 50.37 -12.69 4.12
C ARG A 84 51.03 -11.85 3.01
N MET A 85 51.95 -12.43 2.25
CA MET A 85 52.73 -11.77 1.20
C MET A 85 51.91 -11.48 -0.08
N GLU A 86 50.95 -12.34 -0.43
CA GLU A 86 50.03 -12.10 -1.56
C GLU A 86 48.91 -11.10 -1.19
N ARG A 87 48.41 -11.17 0.05
CA ARG A 87 47.46 -10.18 0.59
C ARG A 87 48.02 -8.77 0.56
N GLN A 88 49.31 -8.61 0.88
CA GLN A 88 49.96 -7.30 0.89
C GLN A 88 50.11 -6.68 -0.52
N ARG A 89 50.27 -7.47 -1.59
CA ARG A 89 50.39 -6.94 -2.97
C ARG A 89 49.10 -6.31 -3.49
N TRP A 90 47.95 -6.92 -3.21
CA TRP A 90 46.63 -6.39 -3.55
C TRP A 90 46.12 -5.31 -2.58
N LEU A 91 46.52 -5.36 -1.31
CA LEU A 91 46.25 -4.27 -0.38
C LEU A 91 47.07 -3.01 -0.74
N CYS A 92 48.23 -3.14 -1.38
CA CYS A 92 49.02 -2.00 -1.84
C CYS A 92 48.39 -1.24 -3.01
N THR A 93 47.61 -1.89 -3.89
CA THR A 93 46.82 -1.19 -4.93
C THR A 93 45.62 -0.43 -4.35
N LEU A 94 45.11 -0.82 -3.18
CA LEU A 94 44.00 -0.14 -2.48
C LEU A 94 44.45 0.78 -1.32
N ARG A 95 45.71 0.72 -0.89
CA ARG A 95 46.29 1.50 0.22
C ARG A 95 46.61 2.96 -0.12
N GLY A 96 46.55 3.35 -1.39
CA GLY A 96 46.70 4.76 -1.80
C GLY A 96 45.49 5.64 -1.45
N LEU A 97 44.35 5.04 -1.11
CA LEU A 97 43.11 5.75 -0.77
C LEU A 97 42.92 5.82 0.76
N ALA A 98 42.62 7.03 1.25
CA ALA A 98 42.34 7.32 2.65
C ALA A 98 41.15 6.49 3.18
N SER A 99 41.14 6.15 4.47
CA SER A 99 40.07 5.35 5.09
C SER A 99 38.66 5.93 4.85
N TRP A 100 38.52 7.25 4.80
CA TRP A 100 37.25 7.93 4.51
C TRP A 100 36.80 7.78 3.06
N GLN A 101 37.71 7.65 2.08
CA GLN A 101 37.36 7.40 0.69
C GLN A 101 36.80 5.99 0.48
N ARG A 102 37.24 5.00 1.28
CA ARG A 102 36.68 3.64 1.26
C ARG A 102 35.28 3.59 1.86
N LEU A 103 35.07 4.31 2.96
CA LEU A 103 33.74 4.45 3.58
C LEU A 103 32.78 5.17 2.61
N GLY A 104 33.23 6.25 1.98
CA GLY A 104 32.49 6.97 0.94
C GLY A 104 32.15 6.09 -0.26
N GLY A 105 33.11 5.29 -0.76
CA GLY A 105 32.87 4.36 -1.86
C GLY A 105 31.85 3.27 -1.52
N LEU A 106 31.88 2.74 -0.30
CA LEU A 106 30.88 1.76 0.17
C LEU A 106 29.48 2.40 0.28
N VAL A 107 29.38 3.61 0.83
CA VAL A 107 28.10 4.34 0.89
C VAL A 107 27.56 4.61 -0.51
N ILE A 108 28.40 5.06 -1.45
CA ILE A 108 28.00 5.26 -2.85
C ILE A 108 27.52 3.96 -3.48
N LEU A 109 28.19 2.84 -3.23
CA LEU A 109 27.79 1.54 -3.77
C LEU A 109 26.47 1.03 -3.18
N VAL A 110 26.23 1.27 -1.88
CA VAL A 110 24.94 0.97 -1.24
C VAL A 110 23.83 1.85 -1.78
N LEU A 111 24.07 3.15 -1.94
CA LEU A 111 23.11 4.09 -2.52
C LEU A 111 22.83 3.78 -3.99
N ALA A 112 23.84 3.44 -4.77
CA ALA A 112 23.69 3.02 -6.15
C ALA A 112 22.90 1.71 -6.24
N GLY A 113 23.23 0.71 -5.41
CA GLY A 113 22.47 -0.55 -5.33
C GLY A 113 21.00 -0.33 -4.93
N ALA A 114 20.74 0.54 -3.95
CA ALA A 114 19.39 0.91 -3.56
C ALA A 114 18.64 1.61 -4.72
N TYR A 115 19.29 2.54 -5.42
CA TYR A 115 18.73 3.22 -6.58
C TYR A 115 18.35 2.25 -7.72
N PHE A 116 19.22 1.28 -8.03
CA PHE A 116 18.92 0.27 -9.04
C PHE A 116 17.78 -0.67 -8.66
N LEU A 117 17.57 -0.93 -7.36
CA LEU A 117 16.44 -1.73 -6.87
C LEU A 117 15.11 -0.97 -6.87
N THR A 118 15.15 0.36 -6.91
CA THR A 118 13.96 1.22 -6.98
C THR A 118 13.58 1.61 -8.40
N LEU A 119 14.32 1.16 -9.41
CA LEU A 119 13.94 1.40 -10.80
C LEU A 119 12.67 0.63 -11.14
N PRO A 120 11.76 1.22 -11.93
CA PRO A 120 10.58 0.52 -12.40
C PRO A 120 10.99 -0.71 -13.21
N ASP A 121 10.23 -1.80 -13.05
CA ASP A 121 10.49 -3.07 -13.72
C ASP A 121 9.86 -3.17 -15.12
N GLY A 122 9.31 -2.06 -15.62
CA GLY A 122 8.65 -1.95 -16.91
C GLY A 122 7.24 -2.54 -16.94
N LYS A 123 6.61 -2.76 -15.78
CA LYS A 123 5.25 -3.29 -15.67
C LYS A 123 4.31 -2.29 -15.00
N LEU A 124 3.02 -2.53 -15.22
CA LEU A 124 1.96 -1.83 -14.52
C LEU A 124 1.65 -2.56 -13.20
N HIS A 125 1.67 -1.82 -12.09
CA HIS A 125 1.32 -2.33 -10.77
C HIS A 125 0.14 -1.54 -10.20
N LEU A 126 -0.90 -2.25 -9.75
CA LEU A 126 -2.02 -1.67 -9.01
C LEU A 126 -2.09 -2.33 -7.64
N PHE A 127 -1.99 -1.53 -6.60
CA PHE A 127 -2.04 -1.96 -5.21
C PHE A 127 -3.36 -1.52 -4.59
N PHE A 128 -4.27 -2.48 -4.37
CA PHE A 128 -5.49 -2.28 -3.59
C PHE A 128 -5.12 -2.32 -2.11
N LEU A 129 -4.87 -1.14 -1.54
CA LEU A 129 -4.25 -0.99 -0.23
C LEU A 129 -5.19 -1.42 0.90
N ASP A 130 -4.66 -2.14 1.89
CA ASP A 130 -5.40 -2.41 3.13
C ASP A 130 -5.40 -1.15 4.02
N VAL A 131 -6.42 -0.30 3.81
CA VAL A 131 -6.69 0.94 4.55
C VAL A 131 -7.86 0.80 5.52
N GLY A 132 -8.35 -0.42 5.76
CA GLY A 132 -9.56 -0.67 6.54
C GLY A 132 -10.81 -0.69 5.66
N GLN A 133 -11.90 -0.09 6.14
CA GLN A 133 -13.18 -0.04 5.43
C GLN A 133 -13.23 1.20 4.53
N GLY A 134 -12.77 1.05 3.29
CA GLY A 134 -12.70 2.11 2.30
C GLY A 134 -11.85 1.71 1.10
N ASP A 135 -11.73 2.61 0.14
CA ASP A 135 -10.97 2.40 -1.09
C ASP A 135 -9.69 3.26 -1.08
N ALA A 136 -8.57 2.63 -1.46
CA ALA A 136 -7.34 3.32 -1.81
C ALA A 136 -6.54 2.43 -2.76
N VAL A 137 -6.30 2.92 -3.97
CA VAL A 137 -5.56 2.21 -5.02
C VAL A 137 -4.34 3.01 -5.40
N PHE A 138 -3.16 2.50 -5.05
CA PHE A 138 -1.89 3.07 -5.51
C PHE A 138 -1.49 2.39 -6.82
N VAL A 139 -1.17 3.18 -7.85
CA VAL A 139 -0.81 2.67 -9.18
C VAL A 139 0.60 3.14 -9.51
N GLN A 140 1.45 2.21 -9.91
CA GLN A 140 2.76 2.50 -10.47
C GLN A 140 2.78 2.09 -11.94
N LEU A 141 3.11 3.03 -12.80
CA LEU A 141 3.18 2.85 -14.25
C LEU A 141 4.51 2.20 -14.67
N PRO A 142 4.59 1.64 -15.90
CA PRO A 142 5.81 1.03 -16.41
C PRO A 142 7.05 1.95 -16.42
N ASP A 143 6.88 3.26 -16.58
CA ASP A 143 7.94 4.28 -16.51
C ASP A 143 8.27 4.73 -15.07
N GLY A 144 7.53 4.25 -14.07
CA GLY A 144 7.72 4.58 -12.67
C GLY A 144 6.90 5.76 -12.16
N ARG A 145 6.08 6.41 -13.00
CA ARG A 145 5.09 7.40 -12.54
C ARG A 145 4.07 6.76 -11.61
N GLN A 146 3.53 7.56 -10.70
CA GLN A 146 2.78 7.11 -9.54
C GLN A 146 1.47 7.86 -9.41
N LEU A 147 0.40 7.09 -9.27
CA LEU A 147 -0.95 7.61 -9.11
C LEU A 147 -1.55 7.07 -7.83
N LEU A 148 -2.44 7.85 -7.23
CA LEU A 148 -3.23 7.43 -6.09
C LEU A 148 -4.70 7.73 -6.36
N ILE A 149 -5.53 6.69 -6.35
CA ILE A 149 -6.97 6.77 -6.54
C ILE A 149 -7.62 6.45 -5.19
N ASP A 150 -8.26 7.45 -4.60
CA ASP A 150 -8.80 7.44 -3.24
C ASP A 150 -7.74 7.18 -2.15
N GLY A 151 -8.09 7.49 -0.90
CA GLY A 151 -7.17 7.48 0.25
C GLY A 151 -7.64 6.69 1.46
N GLY A 152 -8.83 6.10 1.42
CA GLY A 152 -9.40 5.43 2.58
C GLY A 152 -9.80 6.38 3.73
N PRO A 153 -10.39 5.83 4.81
CA PRO A 153 -10.80 6.60 5.99
C PRO A 153 -9.65 6.94 6.95
N ASP A 154 -8.54 6.19 6.92
CA ASP A 154 -7.45 6.29 7.88
C ASP A 154 -6.16 6.74 7.21
N SER A 155 -5.85 8.03 7.36
CA SER A 155 -4.63 8.64 6.84
C SER A 155 -3.34 8.00 7.36
N THR A 156 -3.32 7.50 8.60
CA THR A 156 -2.11 6.87 9.15
C THR A 156 -1.85 5.53 8.47
N ARG A 157 -2.91 4.75 8.23
CA ARG A 157 -2.82 3.50 7.46
C ARG A 157 -2.41 3.78 6.03
N LEU A 158 -3.04 4.73 5.33
CA LEU A 158 -2.68 5.09 3.96
C LEU A 158 -1.20 5.48 3.85
N LEU A 159 -0.74 6.41 4.69
CA LEU A 159 0.65 6.87 4.66
C LEU A 159 1.64 5.74 4.98
N SER A 160 1.27 4.80 5.85
CA SER A 160 2.06 3.59 6.11
C SER A 160 2.10 2.67 4.90
N GLN A 161 0.97 2.45 4.23
CA GLN A 161 0.90 1.62 3.02
C GLN A 161 1.71 2.23 1.87
N LEU A 162 1.66 3.55 1.66
CA LEU A 162 2.50 4.25 0.70
C LEU A 162 3.98 4.11 1.05
N GLY A 163 4.37 4.33 2.31
CA GLY A 163 5.76 4.21 2.75
C GLY A 163 6.37 2.79 2.68
N GLN A 164 5.54 1.76 2.53
CA GLN A 164 5.99 0.38 2.27
C GLN A 164 6.27 0.11 0.79
N ARG A 165 5.69 0.91 -0.11
CA ARG A 165 5.75 0.74 -1.58
C ARG A 165 6.64 1.75 -2.26
N MET A 166 6.71 2.95 -1.70
CA MET A 166 7.56 4.03 -2.17
C MET A 166 8.88 4.04 -1.39
N PRO A 167 9.99 4.40 -2.04
CA PRO A 167 11.24 4.68 -1.34
C PRO A 167 11.04 5.74 -0.24
N PHE A 168 11.75 5.63 0.88
CA PHE A 168 11.53 6.52 2.04
C PHE A 168 11.75 8.02 1.74
N TRP A 169 12.53 8.33 0.71
CA TRP A 169 12.82 9.68 0.23
C TRP A 169 11.83 10.16 -0.82
N ASP A 170 11.08 9.25 -1.44
CA ASP A 170 10.13 9.59 -2.48
C ASP A 170 8.84 10.12 -1.86
N ARG A 171 8.42 11.28 -2.34
CA ARG A 171 7.25 12.02 -1.91
C ARG A 171 6.51 12.61 -3.10
N GLN A 172 6.69 12.06 -4.30
CA GLN A 172 6.09 12.57 -5.52
C GLN A 172 4.92 11.66 -5.95
N LEU A 173 3.81 12.28 -6.33
CA LEU A 173 2.68 11.62 -6.98
C LEU A 173 2.33 12.44 -8.21
N ASP A 174 2.29 11.80 -9.37
CA ASP A 174 1.99 12.46 -10.64
C ASP A 174 0.49 12.80 -10.72
N LEU A 175 -0.38 11.93 -10.18
CA LEU A 175 -1.82 12.14 -10.18
C LEU A 175 -2.49 11.59 -8.93
N VAL A 176 -3.31 12.41 -8.28
CA VAL A 176 -4.26 11.97 -7.25
C VAL A 176 -5.68 12.09 -7.79
N ILE A 177 -6.47 11.03 -7.69
CA ILE A 177 -7.88 11.01 -8.10
C ILE A 177 -8.77 10.76 -6.89
N LEU A 178 -9.81 11.58 -6.72
CA LEU A 178 -10.89 11.33 -5.77
C LEU A 178 -12.14 10.88 -6.54
N THR A 179 -12.61 9.65 -6.27
CA THR A 179 -13.75 9.08 -6.99
C THR A 179 -15.10 9.52 -6.43
N SER A 180 -15.21 9.67 -5.11
CA SER A 180 -16.39 10.16 -4.40
C SER A 180 -15.96 10.94 -3.15
N PRO A 181 -16.62 12.06 -2.82
CA PRO A 181 -16.18 12.96 -1.76
C PRO A 181 -16.73 12.58 -0.37
N ASP A 182 -16.70 11.29 -0.04
CA ASP A 182 -17.04 10.76 1.29
C ASP A 182 -15.79 10.42 2.11
N ASP A 183 -15.94 10.32 3.43
CA ASP A 183 -14.80 10.10 4.33
C ASP A 183 -14.13 8.74 4.15
N GLU A 184 -14.82 7.71 3.63
CA GLU A 184 -14.22 6.37 3.40
C GLU A 184 -13.20 6.39 2.24
N ARG A 185 -13.12 7.50 1.49
CA ARG A 185 -12.18 7.71 0.38
C ARG A 185 -11.34 8.97 0.53
N LEU A 186 -11.92 10.05 1.03
CA LEU A 186 -11.30 11.36 1.05
C LEU A 186 -10.35 11.58 2.22
N ALA A 187 -10.67 11.05 3.41
CA ALA A 187 -10.01 11.43 4.66
C ALA A 187 -8.49 11.18 4.62
N GLY A 188 -8.06 10.08 3.98
CA GLY A 188 -6.64 9.77 3.79
C GLY A 188 -5.92 10.69 2.79
N LEU A 189 -6.61 11.23 1.78
CA LEU A 189 -6.00 12.08 0.75
C LEU A 189 -5.63 13.46 1.25
N VAL A 190 -6.34 14.00 2.26
CA VAL A 190 -6.04 15.33 2.82
C VAL A 190 -4.60 15.39 3.35
N PRO A 191 -4.15 14.47 4.24
CA PRO A 191 -2.75 14.40 4.66
C PRO A 191 -1.73 14.11 3.55
N VAL A 192 -2.15 13.46 2.46
CA VAL A 192 -1.29 13.22 1.29
C VAL A 192 -1.01 14.54 0.58
N LEU A 193 -2.03 15.35 0.27
CA LEU A 193 -1.83 16.67 -0.37
C LEU A 193 -1.00 17.65 0.49
N GLU A 194 -0.98 17.47 1.81
CA GLU A 194 -0.17 18.29 2.72
C GLU A 194 1.31 17.85 2.78
N ARG A 195 1.62 16.58 2.48
CA ARG A 195 2.94 15.97 2.72
C ARG A 195 3.67 15.55 1.45
N TYR A 196 2.94 15.31 0.37
CA TYR A 196 3.47 14.87 -0.92
C TYR A 196 3.41 16.01 -1.94
N GLN A 197 4.38 16.01 -2.84
CA GLN A 197 4.36 16.82 -4.04
C GLN A 197 3.46 16.13 -5.05
N VAL A 198 2.25 16.68 -5.23
CA VAL A 198 1.28 16.15 -6.18
C VAL A 198 1.22 17.05 -7.41
N GLU A 199 1.47 16.51 -8.60
CA GLU A 199 1.49 17.31 -9.82
C GLU A 199 0.07 17.66 -10.27
N LEU A 200 -0.79 16.65 -10.44
CA LEU A 200 -2.17 16.81 -10.86
C LEU A 200 -3.13 16.22 -9.83
N VAL A 201 -4.29 16.87 -9.65
CA VAL A 201 -5.41 16.34 -8.90
C VAL A 201 -6.64 16.30 -9.78
N ALA A 202 -7.33 15.16 -9.81
CA ALA A 202 -8.58 15.00 -10.52
C ALA A 202 -9.70 14.58 -9.55
N THR A 203 -10.91 15.05 -9.78
CA THR A 203 -12.07 14.70 -8.95
C THR A 203 -13.29 14.44 -9.81
N GLY A 204 -14.23 13.65 -9.29
CA GLY A 204 -15.60 13.64 -9.81
C GLY A 204 -16.30 14.99 -9.61
N PRO A 205 -17.43 15.21 -10.30
CA PRO A 205 -18.19 16.45 -10.20
C PRO A 205 -19.04 16.55 -8.93
N GLU A 206 -19.13 15.49 -8.14
CA GLU A 206 -19.87 15.49 -6.89
C GLU A 206 -19.20 16.38 -5.84
N GLU A 207 -20.03 17.10 -5.08
CA GLU A 207 -19.57 17.88 -3.94
C GLU A 207 -19.84 17.14 -2.63
N GLY A 208 -18.80 17.02 -1.81
CA GLY A 208 -18.89 16.47 -0.47
C GLY A 208 -19.26 17.51 0.58
N HIS A 209 -19.31 17.05 1.83
CA HIS A 209 -19.58 17.89 2.99
C HIS A 209 -18.72 17.44 4.17
N GLY A 210 -18.54 18.31 5.16
CA GLY A 210 -17.80 18.01 6.38
C GLY A 210 -16.36 18.51 6.35
N SER A 211 -15.66 18.35 7.48
CA SER A 211 -14.34 18.97 7.70
C SER A 211 -13.27 18.47 6.75
N SER A 212 -13.28 17.18 6.39
CA SER A 212 -12.35 16.59 5.43
C SER A 212 -12.51 17.23 4.05
N TYR A 213 -13.76 17.40 3.60
CA TYR A 213 -14.07 18.02 2.31
C TYR A 213 -13.80 19.53 2.28
N ASP A 214 -14.10 20.24 3.37
CA ASP A 214 -13.77 21.66 3.47
C ASP A 214 -12.25 21.88 3.38
N ARG A 215 -11.47 21.05 4.07
CA ARG A 215 -10.00 21.09 4.02
C ARG A 215 -9.46 20.69 2.66
N TRP A 216 -10.04 19.66 2.03
CA TRP A 216 -9.72 19.26 0.67
C TRP A 216 -9.91 20.42 -0.32
N ARG A 217 -11.07 21.08 -0.29
CA ARG A 217 -11.37 22.23 -1.15
C ARG A 217 -10.40 23.39 -0.91
N GLU A 218 -10.05 23.67 0.34
CA GLU A 218 -9.04 24.68 0.68
C GLU A 218 -7.68 24.35 0.03
N LEU A 219 -7.22 23.10 0.17
CA LEU A 219 -5.97 22.63 -0.43
C LEU A 219 -5.99 22.70 -1.97
N LEU A 220 -7.11 22.37 -2.61
CA LEU A 220 -7.26 22.50 -4.07
C LEU A 220 -7.25 23.96 -4.52
N SER A 221 -7.92 24.86 -3.79
CA SER A 221 -7.97 26.29 -4.12
C SER A 221 -6.62 27.00 -4.06
N ALA A 222 -5.68 26.43 -3.31
CA ALA A 222 -4.30 26.93 -3.22
C ALA A 222 -3.40 26.44 -4.37
N ARG A 223 -3.88 25.51 -5.23
CA ARG A 223 -3.13 24.99 -6.38
C ARG A 223 -3.38 25.83 -7.64
N PRO A 224 -2.47 25.80 -8.62
CA PRO A 224 -2.74 26.32 -9.96
C PRO A 224 -3.99 25.68 -10.56
N GLN A 225 -4.77 26.45 -11.32
CA GLN A 225 -6.01 25.96 -11.90
C GLN A 225 -5.77 24.82 -12.90
N GLU A 226 -4.63 24.82 -13.58
CA GLU A 226 -4.24 23.75 -14.51
C GLU A 226 -3.87 22.44 -13.81
N ALA A 227 -3.57 22.50 -12.51
CA ALA A 227 -3.20 21.34 -11.69
C ALA A 227 -4.41 20.62 -11.08
N VAL A 228 -5.64 21.13 -11.28
CA VAL A 228 -6.87 20.56 -10.73
C VAL A 228 -7.92 20.41 -11.83
N GLY A 229 -8.41 19.19 -12.05
CA GLY A 229 -9.38 18.87 -13.09
C GLY A 229 -10.61 18.12 -12.58
N THR A 230 -11.72 18.22 -13.31
CA THR A 230 -12.92 17.42 -13.09
C THR A 230 -13.04 16.38 -14.20
N LEU A 231 -13.25 15.12 -13.83
CA LEU A 231 -13.41 14.02 -14.77
C LEU A 231 -14.88 13.76 -15.06
N TRP A 232 -15.17 13.48 -16.33
CA TRP A 232 -16.48 13.14 -16.85
C TRP A 232 -16.38 11.93 -17.78
N ALA A 233 -17.49 11.20 -17.95
CA ALA A 233 -17.59 10.11 -18.90
C ALA A 233 -17.07 10.53 -20.29
N GLY A 234 -16.28 9.65 -20.91
CA GLY A 234 -15.61 9.89 -22.19
C GLY A 234 -14.24 10.59 -22.09
N SER A 235 -13.82 11.03 -20.90
CA SER A 235 -12.46 11.53 -20.70
C SER A 235 -11.47 10.38 -20.84
N VAL A 236 -10.43 10.58 -21.66
CA VAL A 236 -9.34 9.62 -21.84
C VAL A 236 -8.02 10.33 -21.57
N TRP A 237 -7.28 9.84 -20.58
CA TRP A 237 -5.97 10.36 -20.22
C TRP A 237 -4.90 9.35 -20.63
N ASP A 238 -3.99 9.80 -21.49
CA ASP A 238 -2.81 9.03 -21.84
C ASP A 238 -1.80 9.15 -20.69
N LEU A 239 -1.66 8.06 -19.96
CA LEU A 239 -0.73 7.93 -18.86
C LEU A 239 0.65 7.48 -19.34
N GLY A 240 0.91 7.39 -20.65
CA GLY A 240 2.18 6.97 -21.25
C GLY A 240 2.44 5.46 -21.18
N ASP A 241 3.47 5.01 -21.90
CA ASP A 241 3.85 3.59 -22.07
C ASP A 241 2.70 2.67 -22.48
N GLY A 242 1.71 3.21 -23.21
CA GLY A 242 0.54 2.47 -23.66
C GLY A 242 -0.52 2.23 -22.57
N VAL A 243 -0.40 2.90 -21.42
CA VAL A 243 -1.42 2.90 -20.37
C VAL A 243 -2.37 4.09 -20.58
N THR A 244 -3.68 3.82 -20.65
CA THR A 244 -4.70 4.87 -20.72
C THR A 244 -5.71 4.73 -19.59
N LEU A 245 -6.12 5.86 -19.03
CA LEU A 245 -7.19 5.95 -18.04
C LEU A 245 -8.44 6.51 -18.69
N HIS A 246 -9.50 5.71 -18.70
CA HIS A 246 -10.80 6.08 -19.24
C HIS A 246 -11.78 6.36 -18.10
N THR A 247 -12.44 7.50 -18.15
CA THR A 247 -13.57 7.78 -17.25
C THR A 247 -14.85 7.33 -17.92
N LEU A 248 -15.56 6.40 -17.29
CA LEU A 248 -16.83 5.86 -17.81
C LEU A 248 -18.06 6.54 -17.18
N TRP A 249 -17.91 7.11 -15.98
CA TRP A 249 -18.98 7.79 -15.25
C TRP A 249 -18.41 8.91 -14.38
N PRO A 250 -19.16 10.00 -14.10
CA PRO A 250 -20.52 10.33 -14.55
C PRO A 250 -20.60 11.09 -15.87
N GLU A 251 -21.75 10.99 -16.54
CA GLU A 251 -22.05 11.81 -17.72
C GLU A 251 -22.40 13.27 -17.32
N PRO A 252 -21.97 14.30 -18.08
CA PRO A 252 -22.21 15.71 -17.77
C PRO A 252 -23.67 16.13 -17.53
N ALA A 253 -24.62 15.46 -18.19
CA ALA A 253 -26.05 15.71 -18.05
C ALA A 253 -26.83 14.46 -17.63
N GLY A 254 -26.13 13.45 -17.11
CA GLY A 254 -26.70 12.17 -16.73
C GLY A 254 -27.08 12.09 -15.25
N VAL A 255 -27.24 10.86 -14.78
CA VAL A 255 -27.46 10.60 -13.36
C VAL A 255 -26.17 10.93 -12.59
N PRO A 256 -26.22 11.71 -11.50
CA PRO A 256 -25.05 11.95 -10.66
C PRO A 256 -24.50 10.64 -10.09
N GLY A 257 -23.19 10.57 -9.87
CA GLY A 257 -22.59 9.42 -9.24
C GLY A 257 -21.07 9.52 -9.09
N PRO A 258 -20.48 8.55 -8.38
CA PRO A 258 -19.04 8.44 -8.18
C PRO A 258 -18.33 8.21 -9.51
N LEU A 259 -17.04 8.55 -9.58
CA LEU A 259 -16.24 8.17 -10.74
C LEU A 259 -16.17 6.65 -10.89
N VAL A 260 -16.40 6.18 -12.12
CA VAL A 260 -16.06 4.82 -12.54
C VAL A 260 -14.97 4.93 -13.58
N LEU A 261 -13.84 4.28 -13.30
CA LEU A 261 -12.62 4.42 -14.10
C LEU A 261 -12.24 3.06 -14.68
N GLN A 262 -11.79 3.04 -15.93
CA GLN A 262 -11.21 1.85 -16.55
C GLN A 262 -9.80 2.15 -17.01
N LEU A 263 -8.84 1.44 -16.45
CA LEU A 263 -7.45 1.52 -16.85
C LEU A 263 -7.16 0.43 -17.89
N ARG A 264 -6.59 0.83 -19.03
CA ARG A 264 -6.28 -0.06 -20.16
C ARG A 264 -4.77 -0.09 -20.38
N TYR A 265 -4.22 -1.29 -20.54
CA TYR A 265 -2.81 -1.49 -20.85
C TYR A 265 -2.66 -2.71 -21.76
N GLY A 266 -2.34 -2.48 -23.04
CA GLY A 266 -2.35 -3.53 -24.06
C GLY A 266 -3.72 -4.22 -24.15
N ASP A 267 -3.72 -5.54 -23.99
CA ASP A 267 -4.92 -6.38 -24.00
C ASP A 267 -5.61 -6.48 -22.62
N VAL A 268 -5.01 -5.89 -21.58
CA VAL A 268 -5.50 -5.97 -20.20
C VAL A 268 -6.34 -4.72 -19.87
N LYS A 269 -7.55 -4.95 -19.36
CA LYS A 269 -8.46 -3.91 -18.86
C LYS A 269 -8.76 -4.13 -17.37
N LEU A 270 -8.71 -3.07 -16.58
CA LEU A 270 -9.04 -3.08 -15.15
C LEU A 270 -10.13 -2.05 -14.88
N LEU A 271 -11.25 -2.47 -14.27
CA LEU A 271 -12.36 -1.60 -13.93
C LEU A 271 -12.34 -1.29 -12.43
N LEU A 272 -12.26 -0.01 -12.10
CA LEU A 272 -12.36 0.53 -10.75
C LEU A 272 -13.79 1.05 -10.56
N ALA A 273 -14.66 0.20 -10.01
CA ALA A 273 -16.08 0.53 -9.89
C ALA A 273 -16.43 1.40 -8.67
N GLY A 274 -15.48 1.61 -7.74
CA GLY A 274 -15.61 2.56 -6.63
C GLY A 274 -16.92 2.42 -5.85
N ASP A 275 -17.67 3.53 -5.69
CA ASP A 275 -18.97 3.52 -5.01
C ASP A 275 -20.18 3.26 -5.91
N ALA A 276 -19.97 2.76 -7.14
CA ALA A 276 -21.04 2.62 -8.13
C ALA A 276 -22.28 1.93 -7.53
N THR A 277 -23.42 2.60 -7.69
CA THR A 277 -24.71 2.09 -7.23
C THR A 277 -25.33 1.19 -8.30
N THR A 278 -26.35 0.42 -7.94
CA THR A 278 -27.16 -0.34 -8.92
C THR A 278 -27.62 0.54 -10.10
N VAL A 279 -28.01 1.81 -9.85
CA VAL A 279 -28.43 2.73 -10.91
C VAL A 279 -27.26 3.07 -11.84
N VAL A 280 -26.07 3.34 -11.30
CA VAL A 280 -24.87 3.61 -12.11
C VAL A 280 -24.48 2.38 -12.93
N GLU A 281 -24.48 1.20 -12.31
CA GLU A 281 -24.19 -0.07 -12.97
C GLU A 281 -25.15 -0.36 -14.14
N GLU A 282 -26.45 -0.17 -13.95
CA GLU A 282 -27.45 -0.37 -15.01
C GLU A 282 -27.25 0.60 -16.18
N ASN A 283 -26.93 1.87 -15.90
CA ASN A 283 -26.64 2.86 -16.96
C ASN A 283 -25.34 2.52 -17.69
N LEU A 284 -24.28 2.13 -16.98
CA LEU A 284 -23.03 1.69 -17.59
C LEU A 284 -23.26 0.51 -18.54
N VAL A 285 -24.05 -0.49 -18.13
CA VAL A 285 -24.39 -1.64 -19.00
C VAL A 285 -25.14 -1.18 -20.24
N ALA A 286 -26.06 -0.22 -20.10
CA ALA A 286 -26.84 0.30 -21.22
C ALA A 286 -26.03 1.14 -22.23
N VAL A 287 -25.06 1.92 -21.75
CA VAL A 287 -24.27 2.86 -22.55
C VAL A 287 -23.00 2.22 -23.12
N GLU A 288 -22.21 1.57 -22.26
CA GLU A 288 -20.89 1.03 -22.62
C GLU A 288 -20.98 -0.40 -23.17
N GLY A 289 -21.96 -1.20 -22.72
CA GLY A 289 -22.18 -2.56 -23.19
C GLY A 289 -20.93 -3.45 -23.10
N GLU A 290 -20.44 -3.94 -24.24
CA GLU A 290 -19.25 -4.81 -24.31
C GLU A 290 -17.93 -4.09 -23.95
N GLU A 291 -17.87 -2.75 -24.01
CA GLU A 291 -16.65 -2.00 -23.65
C GLU A 291 -16.31 -2.08 -22.15
N LEU A 292 -17.30 -2.42 -21.31
CA LEU A 292 -17.12 -2.69 -19.88
C LEU A 292 -16.25 -3.89 -19.58
N ARG A 293 -16.08 -4.79 -20.56
CA ARG A 293 -15.33 -6.04 -20.37
C ARG A 293 -13.94 -5.74 -19.81
N SER A 294 -13.63 -6.30 -18.65
CA SER A 294 -12.39 -6.03 -17.92
C SER A 294 -11.88 -7.29 -17.24
N ASN A 295 -10.59 -7.59 -17.35
CA ASN A 295 -9.99 -8.78 -16.73
C ASN A 295 -10.02 -8.70 -15.19
N VAL A 296 -9.88 -7.49 -14.65
CA VAL A 296 -9.87 -7.24 -13.21
C VAL A 296 -10.97 -6.25 -12.86
N LEU A 297 -11.77 -6.57 -11.84
CA LEU A 297 -12.81 -5.71 -11.29
C LEU A 297 -12.49 -5.38 -9.83
N GLN A 298 -12.36 -4.10 -9.50
CA GLN A 298 -12.58 -3.64 -8.13
C GLN A 298 -14.08 -3.63 -7.88
N VAL A 299 -14.53 -4.50 -6.98
CA VAL A 299 -15.95 -4.68 -6.68
C VAL A 299 -16.51 -3.42 -6.03
N ALA A 300 -17.60 -2.89 -6.59
CA ALA A 300 -18.21 -1.66 -6.14
C ALA A 300 -18.74 -1.77 -4.69
N ARG A 301 -18.64 -0.66 -3.95
CA ARG A 301 -19.19 -0.49 -2.59
C ARG A 301 -18.79 -1.61 -1.63
N HIS A 302 -17.55 -2.07 -1.70
CA HIS A 302 -17.01 -3.13 -0.85
C HIS A 302 -17.78 -4.48 -0.94
N GLY A 303 -18.62 -4.64 -1.97
CA GLY A 303 -19.51 -5.80 -2.13
C GLY A 303 -20.84 -5.71 -1.37
N ALA A 304 -21.39 -4.51 -1.19
CA ALA A 304 -22.72 -4.30 -0.61
C ALA A 304 -23.85 -4.93 -1.44
N THR A 305 -24.98 -5.27 -0.80
CA THR A 305 -26.14 -5.89 -1.50
C THR A 305 -26.71 -5.04 -2.63
N THR A 306 -26.45 -3.73 -2.61
CA THR A 306 -26.89 -2.72 -3.59
C THR A 306 -25.86 -2.45 -4.70
N SER A 307 -24.87 -3.32 -4.85
CA SER A 307 -23.89 -3.29 -5.95
C SER A 307 -23.73 -4.67 -6.59
N SER A 308 -22.90 -4.72 -7.62
CA SER A 308 -22.53 -5.92 -8.38
C SER A 308 -23.77 -6.67 -8.86
N THR A 309 -24.63 -5.98 -9.60
CA THR A 309 -25.79 -6.58 -10.23
C THR A 309 -25.38 -7.69 -11.22
N PRO A 310 -26.22 -8.73 -11.41
CA PRO A 310 -25.89 -9.80 -12.36
C PRO A 310 -25.63 -9.30 -13.78
N ALA A 311 -26.39 -8.32 -14.27
CA ALA A 311 -26.21 -7.74 -15.60
C ALA A 311 -24.86 -7.02 -15.74
N PHE A 312 -24.46 -6.27 -14.70
CA PHE A 312 -23.17 -5.59 -14.66
C PHE A 312 -22.01 -6.58 -14.64
N LEU A 313 -22.06 -7.58 -13.76
CA LEU A 313 -21.02 -8.61 -13.70
C LEU A 313 -20.92 -9.40 -15.01
N GLN A 314 -22.05 -9.66 -15.69
CA GLN A 314 -22.05 -10.31 -17.00
C GLN A 314 -21.40 -9.44 -18.09
N ALA A 315 -21.64 -8.12 -18.09
CA ALA A 315 -21.04 -7.19 -19.05
C ALA A 315 -19.53 -7.00 -18.81
N VAL A 316 -19.12 -6.91 -17.54
CA VAL A 316 -17.70 -6.78 -17.15
C VAL A 316 -16.94 -8.10 -17.38
N ALA A 317 -17.56 -9.24 -17.10
CA ALA A 317 -16.99 -10.59 -17.21
C ALA A 317 -15.55 -10.70 -16.67
N PRO A 318 -15.30 -10.37 -15.38
CA PRO A 318 -13.95 -10.29 -14.82
C PRO A 318 -13.39 -11.65 -14.42
N GLU A 319 -12.14 -11.93 -14.78
CA GLU A 319 -11.44 -13.14 -14.32
C GLU A 319 -11.01 -13.03 -12.84
N ILE A 320 -10.75 -11.81 -12.38
CA ILE A 320 -10.31 -11.50 -11.02
C ILE A 320 -11.21 -10.40 -10.44
N ALA A 321 -11.75 -10.65 -9.26
CA ALA A 321 -12.49 -9.65 -8.49
C ALA A 321 -11.71 -9.29 -7.22
N VAL A 322 -11.42 -8.00 -7.02
CA VAL A 322 -10.78 -7.48 -5.82
C VAL A 322 -11.80 -6.72 -5.00
N ILE A 323 -11.96 -7.08 -3.73
CA ILE A 323 -12.88 -6.43 -2.80
C ILE A 323 -12.07 -5.75 -1.69
N SER A 324 -12.01 -4.41 -1.76
CA SER A 324 -11.48 -3.58 -0.68
C SER A 324 -12.47 -3.59 0.47
N VAL A 325 -12.12 -4.17 1.61
CA VAL A 325 -12.99 -4.28 2.79
C VAL A 325 -12.13 -4.42 4.05
N GLY A 326 -12.60 -3.86 5.17
CA GLY A 326 -11.88 -3.87 6.43
C GLY A 326 -12.09 -5.17 7.23
N LYS A 327 -11.05 -5.63 7.94
CA LYS A 327 -11.15 -6.75 8.91
C LYS A 327 -12.21 -6.53 9.99
N ASP A 328 -12.36 -5.28 10.41
CA ASP A 328 -13.32 -4.87 11.45
C ASP A 328 -14.64 -4.36 10.86
N ASN A 329 -14.97 -4.72 9.61
CA ASN A 329 -16.17 -4.25 8.93
C ASN A 329 -17.44 -4.62 9.72
N ARG A 330 -18.23 -3.60 10.07
CA ARG A 330 -19.50 -3.75 10.79
C ARG A 330 -20.73 -3.68 9.88
N TYR A 331 -20.54 -3.32 8.62
CA TYR A 331 -21.62 -3.17 7.65
C TYR A 331 -22.14 -4.51 7.10
N GLY A 332 -21.38 -5.59 7.29
CA GLY A 332 -21.74 -6.93 6.83
C GLY A 332 -21.27 -7.23 5.40
N ASP A 333 -20.43 -6.35 4.83
CA ASP A 333 -19.83 -6.52 3.52
C ASP A 333 -18.55 -7.39 3.59
N PRO A 334 -18.22 -8.13 2.52
CA PRO A 334 -19.00 -8.31 1.30
C PRO A 334 -20.24 -9.17 1.59
N ALA A 335 -21.40 -8.74 1.09
CA ALA A 335 -22.64 -9.42 1.35
C ALA A 335 -22.63 -10.85 0.76
N PRO A 336 -23.19 -11.87 1.44
CA PRO A 336 -23.23 -13.24 0.92
C PRO A 336 -23.86 -13.36 -0.47
N ALA A 337 -24.86 -12.51 -0.78
CA ALA A 337 -25.49 -12.48 -2.09
C ALA A 337 -24.55 -11.99 -3.21
N VAL A 338 -23.64 -11.04 -2.91
CA VAL A 338 -22.64 -10.57 -3.88
C VAL A 338 -21.56 -11.62 -4.07
N LEU A 339 -21.09 -12.23 -2.99
CA LEU A 339 -20.14 -13.35 -3.07
C LEU A 339 -20.70 -14.52 -3.87
N ALA A 340 -22.01 -14.81 -3.74
CA ALA A 340 -22.69 -15.83 -4.53
C ALA A 340 -22.69 -15.53 -6.04
N ARG A 341 -22.75 -14.25 -6.43
CA ARG A 341 -22.69 -13.84 -7.85
C ARG A 341 -21.28 -13.92 -8.44
N LEU A 342 -20.25 -13.89 -7.58
CA LEU A 342 -18.83 -13.94 -7.96
C LEU A 342 -18.22 -15.34 -7.80
N LEU A 343 -19.03 -16.39 -7.59
CA LEU A 343 -18.53 -17.74 -7.25
C LEU A 343 -17.64 -18.36 -8.32
N ASP A 344 -17.84 -17.99 -9.58
CA ASP A 344 -17.07 -18.51 -10.71
C ASP A 344 -15.74 -17.74 -10.92
N GLU A 345 -15.55 -16.62 -10.21
CA GLU A 345 -14.39 -15.74 -10.36
C GLU A 345 -13.36 -15.90 -9.23
N VAL A 346 -12.12 -15.50 -9.50
CA VAL A 346 -11.07 -15.50 -8.47
C VAL A 346 -11.21 -14.25 -7.60
N ILE A 347 -11.65 -14.43 -6.35
CA ILE A 347 -11.89 -13.33 -5.41
C ILE A 347 -10.68 -13.10 -4.50
N TYR A 348 -10.16 -11.88 -4.51
CA TYR A 348 -9.23 -11.36 -3.50
C TYR A 348 -9.91 -10.33 -2.62
N ARG A 349 -9.59 -10.35 -1.32
CA ARG A 349 -10.16 -9.43 -0.34
C ARG A 349 -9.09 -8.88 0.58
N THR A 350 -9.08 -7.56 0.80
CA THR A 350 -8.05 -6.92 1.62
C THR A 350 -8.10 -7.37 3.08
N ASP A 351 -9.29 -7.63 3.62
CA ASP A 351 -9.45 -8.15 4.98
C ASP A 351 -8.84 -9.54 5.21
N ARG A 352 -8.67 -10.35 4.15
CA ARG A 352 -8.09 -11.69 4.25
C ARG A 352 -6.65 -11.76 3.76
N HIS A 353 -6.30 -10.92 2.79
CA HIS A 353 -5.06 -11.03 2.03
C HIS A 353 -4.11 -9.85 2.29
N GLY A 354 -4.50 -8.88 3.12
CA GLY A 354 -3.80 -7.60 3.23
C GLY A 354 -3.89 -6.81 1.93
N THR A 355 -2.90 -6.01 1.60
CA THR A 355 -2.87 -5.35 0.29
C THR A 355 -2.80 -6.39 -0.83
N VAL A 356 -3.64 -6.20 -1.85
CA VAL A 356 -3.67 -7.02 -3.06
C VAL A 356 -2.96 -6.26 -4.16
N GLU A 357 -1.89 -6.83 -4.71
CA GLU A 357 -1.13 -6.27 -5.82
C GLU A 357 -1.51 -7.01 -7.11
N VAL A 358 -1.98 -6.26 -8.10
CA VAL A 358 -2.24 -6.73 -9.46
C VAL A 358 -1.16 -6.18 -10.37
N ILE A 359 -0.48 -7.06 -11.10
CA ILE A 359 0.67 -6.74 -11.95
C ILE A 359 0.33 -7.13 -13.38
N SER A 360 0.66 -6.29 -14.35
CA SER A 360 0.46 -6.56 -15.77
C SER A 360 1.65 -6.12 -16.63
N ASP A 361 1.95 -6.90 -17.67
CA ASP A 361 2.89 -6.56 -18.74
C ASP A 361 2.17 -6.12 -20.03
N GLY A 362 0.86 -5.89 -19.95
CA GLY A 362 0.01 -5.51 -21.07
C GLY A 362 -0.60 -6.70 -21.82
N ALA A 363 -0.21 -7.92 -21.50
CA ALA A 363 -0.81 -9.13 -22.08
C ALA A 363 -1.30 -10.13 -21.03
N LYS A 364 -0.66 -10.18 -19.86
CA LYS A 364 -0.99 -11.09 -18.77
C LYS A 364 -1.19 -10.35 -17.46
N VAL A 365 -2.00 -10.94 -16.60
CA VAL A 365 -2.25 -10.45 -15.24
C VAL A 365 -1.67 -11.45 -14.23
N TRP A 366 -0.99 -10.93 -13.22
CA TRP A 366 -0.55 -11.67 -12.03
C TRP A 366 -1.07 -10.99 -10.78
N VAL A 367 -1.34 -11.77 -9.74
CA VAL A 367 -1.78 -11.25 -8.44
C VAL A 367 -0.82 -11.70 -7.35
N ARG A 368 -0.51 -10.79 -6.42
CA ARG A 368 0.23 -11.06 -5.19
C ARG A 368 -0.53 -10.52 -3.99
N THR A 369 -0.37 -11.17 -2.86
CA THR A 369 -1.00 -10.79 -1.59
C THR A 369 0.06 -10.66 -0.50
N GLU A 370 -0.21 -9.85 0.52
CA GLU A 370 0.69 -9.69 1.67
C GLU A 370 0.57 -10.85 2.67
N GLN A 371 -0.60 -11.47 2.77
CA GLN A 371 -0.93 -12.57 3.70
C GLN A 371 -1.09 -13.91 2.98
#